data_AF-A0A1J3FEH8-F1
#
_entry.id   AF-A0A1J3FEH8-F1
#
_cell.length_a   1.000
_cell.length_b   1.000
_cell.length_c   1.000
_cell.angle_alpha   90.00
_cell.angle_beta   90.00
_cell.angle_gamma   90.00
#
_symmetry.space_group_name_H-M   'P 1'
#
loop_
_entity.id
_entity.type
_entity.pdbx_description
1 polymer ?
#
loop_
_entity_poly.entity_id
_entity_poly.type
_entity_poly.pdbx_seq_one_letter_code
_entity_poly.pdbx_strand_id
1 'polypeptide(L)'
;MSGKYAAAKPEYATAQIAVWWDMKDCRIPEGYDARQVRPSIEAAFKKLGYSGPVSITAYANQRQTPDHLQRRLSSTGIAVAHTKSASTCSSIFSDMLEWRARNPPPATMMLISNQVEDVFSWDLARLQQQTMYNLFLACSCKPRYMSILDTSAEWLWESLLDDNKDDRCSETGELGAMFNCKPCSLDCQSLESFRKHLSTEKHAVEEARNSCTELDPVTRKWAKNYAAKPEHATAKIAVWWDMDDCPIPEGYDARQV
;
A
#
# COMPACT_ATOMS: atom_id res chain seq x y z
N MET A 1 8.40 18.16 18.25
CA MET A 1 8.38 16.90 19.03
C MET A 1 9.26 15.93 18.29
N SER A 2 10.25 15.37 18.99
CA SER A 2 11.12 14.30 18.49
C SER A 2 10.26 13.12 18.02
N GLY A 3 10.40 12.71 16.76
CA GLY A 3 9.78 11.47 16.28
C GLY A 3 10.26 10.28 17.11
N LYS A 4 9.43 9.23 17.19
CA LYS A 4 9.88 7.92 17.69
C LYS A 4 10.84 7.38 16.64
N TYR A 5 12.12 7.20 16.99
CA TYR A 5 13.13 6.64 16.10
C TYR A 5 13.87 5.53 16.83
N ALA A 6 13.66 4.29 16.39
CA ALA A 6 14.36 3.12 16.88
C ALA A 6 15.45 2.72 15.88
N ALA A 7 16.65 2.44 16.39
CA ALA A 7 17.72 1.88 15.59
C ALA A 7 17.40 0.43 15.18
N ALA A 8 17.92 0.00 14.04
CA ALA A 8 17.74 -1.34 13.50
C ALA A 8 18.26 -2.39 14.48
N LYS A 9 17.42 -3.38 14.80
CA LYS A 9 17.88 -4.61 15.43
C LYS A 9 18.64 -5.46 14.41
N PRO A 10 19.63 -6.28 14.82
CA PRO A 10 20.47 -7.05 13.90
C PRO A 10 19.69 -7.88 12.87
N GLU A 11 18.58 -8.47 13.28
CA GLU A 11 17.71 -9.30 12.43
C GLU A 11 17.03 -8.52 11.29
N TYR A 12 16.89 -7.20 11.42
CA TYR A 12 16.24 -6.33 10.42
C TYR A 12 17.21 -5.51 9.59
N ALA A 13 18.45 -5.34 10.05
CA ALA A 13 19.41 -4.40 9.47
C ALA A 13 19.62 -4.62 7.96
N THR A 14 19.70 -5.88 7.52
CA THR A 14 19.89 -6.23 6.10
C THR A 14 18.67 -6.91 5.47
N ALA A 15 17.54 -6.97 6.18
CA ALA A 15 16.32 -7.62 5.73
C ALA A 15 15.62 -6.82 4.62
N GLN A 16 14.79 -7.49 3.80
CA GLN A 16 14.08 -6.81 2.71
C GLN A 16 13.11 -5.76 3.25
N ILE A 17 13.03 -4.62 2.53
CA ILE A 17 12.17 -3.49 2.87
C ILE A 17 11.19 -3.26 1.72
N ALA A 18 9.89 -3.33 2.02
CA ALA A 18 8.83 -2.98 1.07
C ALA A 18 8.13 -1.70 1.50
N VAL A 19 7.94 -0.79 0.55
CA VAL A 19 7.32 0.52 0.75
C VAL A 19 6.12 0.66 -0.18
N TRP A 20 4.95 0.87 0.41
CA TRP A 20 3.71 1.17 -0.32
C TRP A 20 3.32 2.61 -0.10
N TRP A 21 3.25 3.38 -1.19
CA TRP A 21 3.05 4.81 -1.13
C TRP A 21 1.76 5.24 -1.82
N ASP A 22 0.83 5.76 -1.04
CA ASP A 22 -0.35 6.46 -1.55
C ASP A 22 0.00 7.90 -1.92
N MET A 23 0.17 8.16 -3.23
CA MET A 23 0.50 9.50 -3.74
C MET A 23 -0.66 10.48 -3.63
N LYS A 24 -1.91 10.02 -3.47
CA LYS A 24 -3.06 10.91 -3.32
C LYS A 24 -2.99 11.61 -1.97
N ASP A 25 -2.66 10.85 -0.93
CA ASP A 25 -2.53 11.31 0.45
C ASP A 25 -1.21 12.01 0.73
N CYS A 26 -0.10 11.42 0.28
CA CYS A 26 1.25 11.94 0.49
C CYS A 26 1.83 12.39 -0.86
N ARG A 27 1.38 13.55 -1.34
CA ARG A 27 1.81 14.11 -2.63
C ARG A 27 3.25 14.59 -2.57
N ILE A 28 3.94 14.55 -3.71
CA ILE A 28 5.24 15.22 -3.87
C ILE A 28 5.01 16.73 -3.67
N PRO A 29 5.74 17.39 -2.74
CA PRO A 29 5.63 18.82 -2.52
C PRO A 29 5.97 19.63 -3.77
N GLU A 30 5.39 20.82 -3.89
CA GLU A 30 5.68 21.71 -5.01
C GLU A 30 7.17 22.09 -5.05
N GLY A 31 7.76 22.06 -6.24
CA GLY A 31 9.19 22.33 -6.44
C GLY A 31 10.13 21.18 -6.04
N TYR A 32 9.63 20.11 -5.40
CA TYR A 32 10.46 18.95 -5.05
C TYR A 32 10.73 18.06 -6.27
N ASP A 33 12.00 17.67 -6.47
CA ASP A 33 12.35 16.75 -7.56
C ASP A 33 11.95 15.31 -7.18
N ALA A 34 10.98 14.75 -7.91
CA ALA A 34 10.52 13.38 -7.71
C ALA A 34 11.62 12.31 -7.75
N ARG A 35 12.76 12.58 -8.40
CA ARG A 35 13.93 11.69 -8.37
C ARG A 35 14.56 11.58 -6.99
N GLN A 36 14.30 12.53 -6.10
CA GLN A 36 14.82 12.54 -4.72
C GLN A 36 13.94 11.76 -3.75
N VAL A 37 12.79 11.21 -4.18
CA VAL A 37 11.90 10.43 -3.30
C VAL A 37 12.56 9.15 -2.81
N ARG A 38 13.04 8.27 -3.73
CA ARG A 38 13.74 7.03 -3.34
C ARG A 38 14.98 7.34 -2.49
N PRO A 39 15.91 8.22 -2.91
CA PRO A 39 17.08 8.56 -2.10
C PRO A 39 16.73 9.03 -0.69
N SER A 40 15.68 9.84 -0.54
CA SER A 40 15.27 10.33 0.79
C SER A 40 14.73 9.22 1.69
N ILE A 41 13.94 8.31 1.13
CA ILE A 41 13.43 7.13 1.86
C ILE A 41 14.58 6.20 2.26
N GLU A 42 15.48 5.88 1.33
CA GLU A 42 16.65 5.02 1.58
C GLU A 42 17.61 5.64 2.61
N ALA A 43 17.85 6.96 2.53
CA ALA A 43 18.66 7.67 3.50
C ALA A 43 18.04 7.67 4.89
N ALA A 44 16.71 7.81 5.00
CA ALA A 44 16.01 7.70 6.28
C ALA A 44 16.16 6.31 6.91
N PHE A 45 16.04 5.24 6.12
CA PHE A 45 16.32 3.87 6.58
C PHE A 45 17.78 3.71 7.03
N LYS A 46 18.73 4.20 6.23
CA LYS A 46 20.16 4.12 6.53
C LYS A 46 20.54 4.85 7.82
N LYS A 47 19.96 6.03 8.08
CA LYS A 47 20.14 6.78 9.33
C LYS A 47 19.73 5.97 10.56
N LEU A 48 18.75 5.07 10.41
CA LEU A 48 18.31 4.17 11.48
C LEU A 48 19.05 2.81 11.48
N GLY A 49 20.04 2.60 10.61
CA GLY A 49 20.84 1.37 10.55
C GLY A 49 20.26 0.26 9.65
N TYR A 50 19.30 0.59 8.80
CA TYR A 50 18.75 -0.34 7.81
C TYR A 50 19.45 -0.16 6.46
N SER A 51 19.97 -1.25 5.91
CA SER A 51 20.71 -1.29 4.64
C SER A 51 20.25 -2.42 3.72
N GLY A 52 19.09 -3.02 3.99
CA GLY A 52 18.51 -4.06 3.15
C GLY A 52 17.95 -3.51 1.82
N PRO A 53 17.64 -4.39 0.84
CA PRO A 53 17.08 -3.97 -0.44
C PRO A 53 15.70 -3.30 -0.28
N VAL A 54 15.50 -2.15 -0.93
CA VAL A 54 14.27 -1.35 -0.85
C VAL A 54 13.46 -1.43 -2.14
N SER A 55 12.25 -1.95 -2.03
CA SER A 55 11.23 -1.95 -3.10
C SER A 55 10.16 -0.89 -2.80
N ILE A 56 9.91 0.01 -3.74
CA ILE A 56 8.94 1.11 -3.57
C ILE A 56 7.91 1.05 -4.69
N THR A 57 6.63 1.04 -4.33
CA THR A 57 5.51 1.16 -5.27
C THR A 57 4.65 2.37 -4.94
N ALA A 58 4.48 3.25 -5.92
CA ALA A 58 3.69 4.47 -5.83
C ALA A 58 2.31 4.26 -6.47
N TYR A 59 1.25 4.40 -5.68
CA TYR A 59 -0.14 4.19 -6.09
C TYR A 59 -0.84 5.54 -6.28
N ALA A 60 -1.52 5.69 -7.41
CA ALA A 60 -2.34 6.86 -7.69
C ALA A 60 -3.32 6.59 -8.83
N ASN A 61 -4.22 7.54 -9.04
CA ASN A 61 -4.87 7.66 -10.35
C ASN A 61 -3.84 8.20 -11.38
N GLN A 62 -3.13 7.28 -12.04
CA GLN A 62 -2.10 7.62 -13.04
C GLN A 62 -2.67 8.28 -14.31
N ARG A 63 -3.99 8.32 -14.51
CA ARG A 63 -4.60 9.14 -15.57
C ARG A 63 -4.48 10.64 -15.27
N GLN A 64 -4.47 11.00 -13.99
CA GLN A 64 -4.35 12.38 -13.49
C GLN A 64 -2.90 12.77 -13.15
N THR A 65 -1.98 11.80 -13.12
CA THR A 65 -0.58 12.05 -12.77
C THR A 65 0.19 12.49 -14.01
N PRO A 66 0.90 13.64 -14.00
CA PRO A 66 1.66 14.12 -15.15
C PRO A 66 2.75 13.15 -15.61
N ASP A 67 2.93 13.02 -16.93
CA ASP A 67 3.93 12.13 -17.53
C ASP A 67 5.34 12.35 -17.00
N HIS A 68 5.75 13.60 -16.85
CA HIS A 68 7.10 13.95 -16.37
C HIS A 68 7.34 13.42 -14.95
N LEU A 69 6.28 13.34 -14.13
CA LEU A 69 6.36 12.82 -12.77
C LEU A 69 6.53 11.30 -12.78
N GLN A 70 5.74 10.60 -13.60
CA GLN A 70 5.84 9.15 -13.78
C GLN A 70 7.23 8.75 -14.31
N ARG A 71 7.80 9.52 -15.26
CA ARG A 71 9.18 9.33 -15.75
C ARG A 71 10.22 9.51 -14.65
N ARG A 72 10.12 10.57 -13.85
CA ARG A 72 11.09 10.85 -12.79
C ARG A 72 11.06 9.76 -11.72
N LEU A 73 9.88 9.31 -11.30
CA LEU A 73 9.74 8.20 -10.35
C LEU A 73 10.35 6.91 -10.92
N SER A 74 9.91 6.49 -12.11
CA SER A 74 10.40 5.27 -12.76
C SER A 74 11.90 5.31 -13.07
N SER A 75 12.49 6.47 -13.39
CA SER A 75 13.94 6.61 -13.59
C SER A 75 14.79 6.27 -12.36
N THR A 76 14.16 6.25 -11.19
CA THR A 76 14.80 5.86 -9.92
C THR A 76 14.38 4.45 -9.48
N GLY A 77 13.75 3.66 -10.34
CA GLY A 77 13.30 2.31 -9.99
C GLY A 77 12.10 2.27 -9.03
N ILE A 78 11.34 3.37 -8.90
CA ILE A 78 10.06 3.35 -8.19
C ILE A 78 9.00 2.78 -9.13
N ALA A 79 8.32 1.71 -8.71
CA ALA A 79 7.22 1.14 -9.47
C ALA A 79 6.00 2.07 -9.41
N VAL A 80 5.27 2.20 -10.52
CA VAL A 80 4.12 3.11 -10.63
C VAL A 80 2.86 2.29 -10.86
N ALA A 81 1.95 2.32 -9.89
CA ALA A 81 0.69 1.60 -9.94
C ALA A 81 -0.49 2.55 -10.20
N HIS A 82 -1.29 2.23 -11.22
CA HIS A 82 -2.59 2.83 -11.46
C HIS A 82 -3.67 2.14 -10.67
N THR A 83 -4.39 2.94 -9.89
CA THR A 83 -5.55 2.59 -9.10
C THR A 83 -6.68 3.58 -9.35
N LYS A 84 -7.92 3.13 -9.15
CA LYS A 84 -9.04 4.05 -8.92
C LYS A 84 -8.85 4.69 -7.55
N SER A 85 -9.08 6.00 -7.44
CA SER A 85 -8.82 6.74 -6.20
C SER A 85 -9.56 6.22 -4.96
N ALA A 86 -10.72 5.57 -5.13
CA ALA A 86 -11.48 4.94 -4.05
C ALA A 86 -10.92 3.56 -3.64
N SER A 87 -10.15 2.91 -4.52
CA SER A 87 -9.68 1.52 -4.37
C SER A 87 -8.17 1.42 -4.09
N THR A 88 -7.53 2.56 -3.78
CA THR A 88 -6.08 2.62 -3.58
C THR A 88 -5.64 1.83 -2.36
N CYS A 89 -6.30 2.00 -1.21
CA CYS A 89 -5.97 1.23 -0.02
C CYS A 89 -6.19 -0.28 -0.20
N SER A 90 -7.28 -0.69 -0.87
CA SER A 90 -7.52 -2.09 -1.21
C SER A 90 -6.39 -2.66 -2.08
N SER A 91 -5.94 -1.92 -3.09
CA SER A 91 -4.82 -2.34 -3.94
C SER A 91 -3.50 -2.45 -3.17
N ILE A 92 -3.21 -1.50 -2.28
CA ILE A 92 -2.04 -1.56 -1.40
C ILE A 92 -2.12 -2.78 -0.49
N PHE A 93 -3.29 -3.04 0.10
CA PHE A 93 -3.51 -4.18 0.99
C PHE A 93 -3.30 -5.52 0.26
N SER A 94 -3.87 -5.68 -0.94
CA SER A 94 -3.68 -6.88 -1.76
C SER A 94 -2.20 -7.12 -2.10
N ASP A 95 -1.48 -6.08 -2.53
CA ASP A 95 -0.05 -6.19 -2.85
C ASP A 95 0.79 -6.51 -1.61
N MET A 96 0.42 -5.96 -0.45
CA MET A 96 1.07 -6.27 0.82
C MET A 96 0.89 -7.73 1.22
N LEU A 97 -0.33 -8.29 1.06
CA LEU A 97 -0.58 -9.71 1.32
C LEU A 97 0.22 -10.61 0.39
N GLU A 98 0.28 -10.29 -0.92
CA GLU A 98 1.07 -11.04 -1.89
C GLU A 98 2.57 -10.98 -1.57
N TRP A 99 3.09 -9.80 -1.22
CA TRP A 99 4.48 -9.63 -0.85
C TRP A 99 4.85 -10.42 0.41
N ARG A 100 3.99 -10.38 1.45
CA ARG A 100 4.17 -11.14 2.69
C ARG A 100 4.22 -12.66 2.46
N ALA A 101 3.47 -13.16 1.49
CA ALA A 101 3.48 -14.58 1.15
C ALA A 101 4.83 -15.04 0.56
N ARG A 102 5.59 -14.11 -0.04
CA ARG A 102 6.90 -14.37 -0.66
C ARG A 102 8.08 -13.98 0.23
N ASN A 103 7.86 -13.14 1.23
CA ASN A 103 8.92 -12.57 2.06
C ASN A 103 8.61 -12.76 3.56
N PRO A 104 8.80 -13.98 4.10
CA PRO A 104 8.57 -14.24 5.52
C PRO A 104 9.50 -13.40 6.41
N PRO A 105 9.11 -13.13 7.66
CA PRO A 105 9.94 -12.37 8.58
C PRO A 105 11.27 -13.10 8.91
N PRO A 106 12.36 -12.37 9.25
CA PRO A 106 12.41 -10.92 9.45
C PRO A 106 12.39 -10.14 8.14
N ALA A 107 11.47 -9.18 8.06
CA ALA A 107 11.36 -8.24 6.95
C ALA A 107 10.70 -6.95 7.43
N THR A 108 10.91 -5.87 6.70
CA THR A 108 10.43 -4.53 7.06
C THR A 108 9.39 -4.05 6.07
N MET A 109 8.31 -3.48 6.59
CA MET A 109 7.23 -2.88 5.83
C MET A 109 7.14 -1.39 6.15
N MET A 110 6.87 -0.59 5.14
CA MET A 110 6.57 0.83 5.28
C MET A 110 5.29 1.19 4.53
N LEU A 111 4.35 1.86 5.21
CA LEU A 111 3.20 2.47 4.56
C LEU A 111 3.32 3.99 4.59
N ILE A 112 3.10 4.62 3.43
CA ILE A 112 3.06 6.07 3.28
C ILE A 112 1.63 6.45 2.88
N SER A 113 0.78 6.78 3.86
CA SER A 113 -0.65 7.08 3.65
C SER A 113 -1.23 7.77 4.88
N ASN A 114 -2.30 8.55 4.70
CA ASN A 114 -3.08 9.11 5.82
C ASN A 114 -4.13 8.11 6.33
N GLN A 115 -4.36 7.00 5.62
CA GLN A 115 -5.40 6.00 5.92
C GLN A 115 -4.90 4.81 6.73
N VAL A 116 -3.65 4.84 7.22
CA VAL A 116 -3.05 3.72 7.98
C VAL A 116 -3.93 3.33 9.17
N GLU A 117 -4.30 4.31 9.98
CA GLU A 117 -5.10 4.06 11.18
C GLU A 117 -6.50 3.56 10.87
N ASP A 118 -7.13 4.11 9.84
CA ASP A 118 -8.53 3.81 9.52
C ASP A 118 -8.68 2.46 8.77
N VAL A 119 -7.70 2.08 7.96
CA VAL A 119 -7.82 0.93 7.02
C VAL A 119 -6.91 -0.24 7.38
N PHE A 120 -5.68 0.02 7.83
CA PHE A 120 -4.64 -1.01 7.93
C PHE A 120 -4.32 -1.43 9.36
N SER A 121 -4.59 -0.56 10.34
CA SER A 121 -4.12 -0.71 11.73
C SER A 121 -4.52 -2.03 12.38
N TRP A 122 -5.76 -2.49 12.21
CA TRP A 122 -6.22 -3.73 12.82
C TRP A 122 -5.53 -4.98 12.27
N ASP A 123 -5.34 -5.09 10.95
CA ASP A 123 -4.61 -6.24 10.38
C ASP A 123 -3.14 -6.20 10.78
N LEU A 124 -2.51 -5.02 10.71
CA LEU A 124 -1.11 -4.84 11.07
C LEU A 124 -0.86 -5.11 12.55
N ALA A 125 -1.72 -4.65 13.46
CA ALA A 125 -1.61 -4.92 14.89
C ALA A 125 -1.72 -6.42 15.18
N ARG A 126 -2.66 -7.11 14.54
CA ARG A 126 -2.77 -8.58 14.64
C ARG A 126 -1.53 -9.27 14.09
N LEU A 127 -1.01 -8.81 12.95
CA LEU A 127 0.19 -9.36 12.33
C LEU A 127 1.41 -9.22 13.25
N GLN A 128 1.58 -8.09 13.91
CA GLN A 128 2.70 -7.83 14.85
C GLN A 128 2.65 -8.76 16.08
N GLN A 129 1.47 -9.21 16.50
CA GLN A 129 1.34 -10.19 17.59
C GLN A 129 1.76 -11.61 17.17
N GLN A 130 1.73 -11.91 15.88
CA GLN A 130 1.94 -13.26 15.34
C GLN A 130 3.30 -13.43 14.66
N THR A 131 3.93 -12.34 14.26
CA THR A 131 5.08 -12.35 13.36
C THR A 131 6.07 -11.26 13.71
N MET A 132 7.31 -11.45 13.28
CA MET A 132 8.41 -10.51 13.49
C MET A 132 8.53 -9.51 12.32
N TYR A 133 7.44 -9.04 11.71
CA TYR A 133 7.57 -7.95 10.74
C TYR A 133 7.83 -6.62 11.46
N ASN A 134 8.83 -5.88 10.96
CA ASN A 134 9.11 -4.53 11.43
C ASN A 134 8.30 -3.49 10.63
N LEU A 135 7.83 -2.43 11.28
CA LEU A 135 6.91 -1.47 10.69
C LEU A 135 7.40 -0.02 10.78
N PHE A 136 7.23 0.71 9.68
CA PHE A 136 7.48 2.14 9.55
C PHE A 136 6.27 2.82 8.92
N LEU A 137 5.99 4.07 9.31
CA LEU A 137 4.88 4.84 8.75
C LEU A 137 5.35 6.22 8.30
N ALA A 138 4.73 6.76 7.25
CA ALA A 138 4.76 8.18 6.98
C ALA A 138 3.38 8.70 6.57
N CYS A 139 3.06 9.92 6.96
CA CYS A 139 1.78 10.55 6.69
C CYS A 139 1.95 12.05 6.43
N SER A 140 1.04 12.65 5.66
CA SER A 140 1.08 14.09 5.37
C SER A 140 0.60 14.96 6.54
N CYS A 141 -0.19 14.37 7.44
CA CYS A 141 -0.73 15.04 8.62
C CYS A 141 -0.54 14.18 9.86
N LYS A 142 -0.42 14.82 11.02
CA LYS A 142 -0.32 14.08 12.28
C LYS A 142 -1.56 13.21 12.50
N PRO A 143 -1.39 11.97 12.97
CA PRO A 143 -2.51 11.12 13.36
C PRO A 143 -3.41 11.84 14.37
N ARG A 144 -4.72 11.73 14.20
CA ARG A 144 -5.70 12.33 15.12
C ARG A 144 -5.77 11.60 16.47
N TYR A 145 -5.34 10.33 16.48
CA TYR A 145 -5.38 9.44 17.63
C TYR A 145 -4.02 8.77 17.81
N MET A 146 -3.77 8.22 19.00
CA MET A 146 -2.59 7.37 19.23
C MET A 146 -2.72 6.10 18.39
N SER A 147 -1.66 5.76 17.67
CA SER A 147 -1.61 4.51 16.91
C SER A 147 -1.62 3.31 17.84
N ILE A 148 -2.30 2.24 17.43
CA ILE A 148 -2.23 0.92 18.10
C ILE A 148 -1.02 0.10 17.62
N LEU A 149 -0.28 0.61 16.64
CA LEU A 149 0.82 -0.09 15.98
C LEU A 149 2.14 0.18 16.71
N ASP A 150 3.00 -0.84 16.81
CA ASP A 150 4.35 -0.64 17.31
C ASP A 150 5.32 -0.37 16.16
N THR A 151 5.58 0.90 15.90
CA THR A 151 6.45 1.35 14.79
C THR A 151 7.89 1.56 15.24
N SER A 152 8.86 1.26 14.36
CA SER A 152 10.27 1.63 14.56
C SER A 152 10.51 3.11 14.31
N ALA A 153 9.81 3.69 13.31
CA ALA A 153 9.73 5.14 13.19
C ALA A 153 8.49 5.60 12.42
N GLU A 154 8.16 6.86 12.65
CA GLU A 154 7.07 7.59 12.01
C GLU A 154 7.57 8.94 11.52
N TRP A 155 7.20 9.31 10.29
CA TRP A 155 7.55 10.59 9.71
C TRP A 155 6.34 11.40 9.25
N LEU A 156 6.44 12.72 9.39
CA LEU A 156 5.71 13.61 8.50
C LEU A 156 6.33 13.52 7.11
N TRP A 157 5.51 13.31 6.10
CA TRP A 157 5.94 13.08 4.72
C TRP A 157 6.88 14.17 4.20
N GLU A 158 6.54 15.45 4.42
CA GLU A 158 7.38 16.57 3.99
C GLU A 158 8.75 16.56 4.68
N SER A 159 8.78 16.28 5.98
CA SER A 159 10.04 16.19 6.75
C SER A 159 10.91 15.02 6.29
N LEU A 160 10.30 13.88 5.91
CA LEU A 160 11.03 12.74 5.35
C LEU A 160 11.76 13.10 4.05
N LEU A 161 11.18 13.98 3.25
CA LEU A 161 11.76 14.46 1.99
C LEU A 161 12.77 15.60 2.19
N ASP A 162 12.61 16.42 3.23
CA ASP A 162 13.51 17.55 3.49
C ASP A 162 14.84 17.17 4.14
N ASP A 163 14.86 16.09 4.94
CA ASP A 163 16.00 15.69 5.78
C ASP A 163 17.28 15.27 5.01
N ASN A 164 17.25 15.21 3.67
CA ASN A 164 18.28 14.57 2.85
C ASN A 164 18.72 15.35 1.60
N LYS A 165 18.58 16.69 1.57
CA LYS A 165 18.95 17.53 0.42
C LYS A 165 20.44 17.47 0.00
N ASP A 166 21.32 16.94 0.84
CA ASP A 166 22.78 16.95 0.63
C ASP A 166 23.38 15.66 0.04
N ASP A 167 22.63 14.56 -0.07
CA ASP A 167 23.19 13.30 -0.62
C ASP A 167 22.94 13.25 -2.13
N ARG A 168 23.95 13.66 -2.92
CA ARG A 168 23.86 13.67 -4.38
C ARG A 168 23.58 12.24 -4.89
N CYS A 169 22.58 12.12 -5.77
CA CYS A 169 22.28 10.93 -6.54
C CYS A 169 23.56 10.24 -7.02
N SER A 170 23.87 9.08 -6.44
CA SER A 170 24.63 8.07 -7.17
C SER A 170 23.63 7.45 -8.14
N GLU A 171 23.96 7.39 -9.43
CA GLU A 171 23.14 6.71 -10.42
C GLU A 171 23.02 5.24 -10.03
N THR A 172 21.94 4.89 -9.34
CA THR A 172 21.55 3.50 -9.15
C THR A 172 21.24 2.97 -10.55
N GLY A 173 22.12 2.13 -11.09
CA GLY A 173 22.01 1.58 -12.44
C GLY A 173 20.58 1.13 -12.73
N GLU A 174 20.10 1.40 -13.94
CA GLU A 174 18.70 1.25 -14.39
C GLU A 174 17.99 0.03 -13.77
N LEU A 175 17.39 0.23 -12.60
CA LEU A 175 16.40 -0.69 -12.06
C LEU A 175 15.17 -0.48 -12.94
N GLY A 176 14.91 -1.43 -13.84
CA GLY A 176 13.76 -1.39 -14.74
C GLY A 176 12.47 -1.24 -13.94
N ALA A 177 11.98 -0.01 -13.81
CA ALA A 177 10.77 0.27 -13.06
C ALA A 177 9.56 -0.35 -13.76
N MET A 178 8.68 -0.93 -12.96
CA MET A 178 7.44 -1.51 -13.46
C MET A 178 6.29 -0.50 -13.38
N PHE A 179 5.44 -0.54 -14.40
CA PHE A 179 4.16 0.16 -14.45
C PHE A 179 3.04 -0.86 -14.39
N ASN A 180 2.17 -0.72 -13.39
CA ASN A 180 1.13 -1.69 -13.07
C ASN A 180 -0.24 -1.02 -13.21
N CYS A 181 -1.21 -1.69 -13.83
CA CYS A 181 -2.61 -1.25 -13.85
C CYS A 181 -3.43 -2.25 -13.05
N LYS A 182 -3.84 -1.86 -11.83
CA LYS A 182 -4.59 -2.75 -10.93
C LYS A 182 -5.96 -3.15 -11.49
N PRO A 183 -6.74 -2.23 -12.09
CA PRO A 183 -8.00 -2.64 -12.72
C PRO A 183 -7.90 -3.63 -13.87
N CYS A 184 -6.74 -3.72 -14.53
CA CYS A 184 -6.57 -4.58 -15.70
C CYS A 184 -5.61 -5.75 -15.47
N SER A 185 -5.07 -5.90 -14.26
CA SER A 185 -4.01 -6.86 -13.93
C SER A 185 -2.87 -6.85 -14.97
N LEU A 186 -2.45 -5.65 -15.38
CA LEU A 186 -1.43 -5.45 -16.40
C LEU A 186 -0.13 -4.95 -15.75
N ASP A 187 0.98 -5.60 -16.07
CA ASP A 187 2.33 -5.14 -15.77
C ASP A 187 3.09 -4.82 -17.08
N CYS A 188 3.83 -3.71 -17.09
CA CYS A 188 4.66 -3.34 -18.24
C CYS A 188 5.88 -2.51 -17.81
N GLN A 189 6.91 -2.46 -18.66
CA GLN A 189 8.17 -1.75 -18.38
C GLN A 189 8.32 -0.45 -19.18
N SER A 190 7.37 -0.15 -20.06
CA SER A 190 7.38 1.06 -20.89
C SER A 190 6.29 2.02 -20.44
N LEU A 191 6.68 3.25 -20.10
CA LEU A 191 5.74 4.32 -19.81
C LEU A 191 4.84 4.59 -21.02
N GLU A 192 5.37 4.54 -22.24
CA GLU A 192 4.57 4.78 -23.45
C GLU A 192 3.46 3.72 -23.59
N SER A 193 3.81 2.44 -23.44
CA SER A 193 2.85 1.33 -23.46
C SER A 193 1.81 1.47 -22.34
N PHE A 194 2.24 1.88 -21.15
CA PHE A 194 1.34 2.12 -20.02
C PHE A 194 0.36 3.26 -20.29
N ARG A 195 0.84 4.39 -20.81
CA ARG A 195 -0.01 5.56 -21.15
C ARG A 195 -0.98 5.23 -22.28
N LYS A 196 -0.50 4.52 -23.30
CA LYS A 196 -1.35 4.00 -24.37
C LYS A 196 -2.45 3.11 -23.81
N HIS A 197 -2.09 2.17 -22.92
CA HIS A 197 -3.06 1.31 -22.23
C HIS A 197 -4.13 2.11 -21.48
N LEU A 198 -3.74 3.07 -20.62
CA LEU A 198 -4.66 3.89 -19.83
C LEU A 198 -5.58 4.78 -20.69
N SER A 199 -5.22 5.02 -21.96
CA SER A 199 -6.04 5.78 -22.90
C SER A 199 -7.06 4.91 -23.67
N THR A 200 -6.98 3.59 -23.56
CA THR A 200 -7.87 2.68 -24.31
C THR A 200 -9.28 2.64 -23.74
N GLU A 201 -10.28 2.47 -24.62
CA GLU A 201 -11.66 2.20 -24.22
C GLU A 201 -11.77 0.91 -23.39
N LYS A 202 -10.98 -0.13 -23.74
CA LYS A 202 -10.90 -1.36 -22.95
C LYS A 202 -10.53 -1.07 -21.49
N HIS A 203 -9.52 -0.22 -21.26
CA HIS A 203 -9.17 0.18 -19.90
C HIS A 203 -10.32 0.92 -19.20
N ALA A 204 -10.99 1.85 -19.88
CA ALA A 204 -12.13 2.56 -19.30
C ALA A 204 -13.27 1.61 -18.88
N VAL A 205 -13.56 0.59 -19.69
CA VAL A 205 -14.56 -0.44 -19.36
C VAL A 205 -14.11 -1.30 -18.18
N GLU A 206 -12.87 -1.77 -18.16
CA GLU A 206 -12.35 -2.58 -17.04
C GLU A 206 -12.25 -1.77 -15.74
N GLU A 207 -11.81 -0.50 -15.79
CA GLU A 207 -11.79 0.40 -14.62
C GLU A 207 -13.20 0.66 -14.07
N ALA A 208 -14.20 0.76 -14.95
CA ALA A 208 -15.60 0.90 -14.54
C ALA A 208 -16.17 -0.39 -13.93
N ARG A 209 -15.86 -1.56 -14.51
CA ARG A 209 -16.26 -2.87 -13.95
C ARG A 209 -15.61 -3.14 -12.60
N ASN A 210 -14.34 -2.75 -12.47
CA ASN A 210 -13.54 -2.95 -11.26
C ASN A 210 -13.94 -2.02 -10.10
N SER A 211 -15.05 -1.27 -10.21
CA SER A 211 -15.72 -0.68 -9.04
C SER A 211 -16.25 -1.73 -8.09
N CYS A 212 -16.47 -2.94 -8.58
CA CYS A 212 -16.67 -4.14 -7.79
C CYS A 212 -15.64 -5.13 -8.32
N THR A 213 -14.46 -5.21 -7.71
CA THR A 213 -13.83 -6.53 -7.69
C THR A 213 -14.90 -7.42 -7.08
N GLU A 214 -15.47 -8.33 -7.87
CA GLU A 214 -15.65 -9.67 -7.36
C GLU A 214 -14.29 -10.02 -6.74
N LEU A 215 -14.11 -9.69 -5.45
CA LEU A 215 -13.16 -10.40 -4.63
C LEU A 215 -13.50 -11.83 -4.97
N ASP A 216 -12.62 -12.58 -5.64
CA ASP A 216 -12.82 -14.02 -5.72
C ASP A 216 -12.82 -14.42 -4.26
N PRO A 217 -14.00 -14.65 -3.65
CA PRO A 217 -14.03 -14.69 -2.22
C PRO A 217 -13.18 -15.90 -1.89
N VAL A 218 -12.21 -15.78 -0.99
CA VAL A 218 -11.58 -16.98 -0.41
C VAL A 218 -12.69 -17.94 0.08
N THR A 219 -13.87 -17.36 0.37
CA THR A 219 -15.13 -17.99 0.71
C THR A 219 -15.99 -18.53 -0.44
N ARG A 220 -15.66 -18.40 -1.75
CA ARG A 220 -16.44 -19.03 -2.85
C ARG A 220 -16.48 -20.55 -2.67
N LYS A 221 -15.42 -21.12 -2.08
CA LYS A 221 -15.36 -22.52 -1.64
C LYS A 221 -15.85 -22.74 -0.20
N TRP A 222 -16.01 -21.68 0.61
CA TRP A 222 -16.54 -21.74 1.98
C TRP A 222 -18.06 -21.56 2.03
N ALA A 223 -18.70 -21.12 0.95
CA ALA A 223 -20.15 -21.13 0.73
C ALA A 223 -20.66 -22.58 0.57
N LYS A 224 -20.27 -23.44 1.50
CA LYS A 224 -20.77 -24.78 1.68
C LYS A 224 -21.55 -24.75 2.99
N ASN A 225 -22.79 -25.20 2.94
CA ASN A 225 -23.65 -25.37 4.10
C ASN A 225 -23.09 -26.47 5.02
N TYR A 226 -21.98 -26.18 5.68
CA TYR A 226 -21.42 -27.06 6.70
C TYR A 226 -22.36 -27.00 7.89
N ALA A 227 -22.92 -28.15 8.27
CA ALA A 227 -23.58 -28.26 9.55
C ALA A 227 -22.59 -27.83 10.64
N ALA A 228 -23.01 -26.95 11.54
CA ALA A 228 -22.18 -26.53 12.65
C ALA A 228 -21.76 -27.77 13.45
N LYS A 229 -20.47 -27.92 13.73
CA LYS A 229 -20.01 -28.92 14.68
C LYS A 229 -20.62 -28.62 16.06
N PRO A 230 -20.88 -29.62 16.91
CA PRO A 230 -21.49 -29.41 18.22
C PRO A 230 -20.75 -28.37 19.08
N GLU A 231 -19.43 -28.32 18.98
CA GLU A 231 -18.55 -27.35 19.66
C GLU A 231 -18.75 -25.88 19.25
N HIS A 232 -19.39 -25.63 18.11
CA HIS A 232 -19.68 -24.29 17.58
C HIS A 232 -21.17 -23.98 17.48
N ALA A 233 -22.06 -24.94 17.80
CA ALA A 233 -23.51 -24.80 17.64
C ALA A 233 -24.11 -23.67 18.50
N THR A 234 -23.46 -23.32 19.60
CA THR A 234 -23.88 -22.25 20.53
C THR A 234 -22.94 -21.06 20.53
N ALA A 235 -21.98 -21.01 19.60
CA ALA A 235 -21.05 -19.88 19.51
C ALA A 235 -21.81 -18.61 19.11
N LYS A 236 -21.36 -17.46 19.64
CA LYS A 236 -21.88 -16.16 19.23
C LYS A 236 -21.46 -15.89 17.78
N ILE A 237 -22.43 -15.58 16.93
CA ILE A 237 -22.20 -15.22 15.53
C ILE A 237 -22.33 -13.71 15.40
N ALA A 238 -21.34 -13.07 14.77
CA ALA A 238 -21.41 -11.68 14.35
C ALA A 238 -21.44 -11.64 12.83
N VAL A 239 -22.41 -10.90 12.27
CA VAL A 239 -22.56 -10.69 10.83
C VAL A 239 -22.21 -9.23 10.55
N TRP A 240 -21.31 -9.04 9.57
CA TRP A 240 -20.92 -7.73 9.08
C TRP A 240 -21.42 -7.62 7.65
N TRP A 241 -22.19 -6.57 7.38
CA TRP A 241 -22.90 -6.40 6.12
C TRP A 241 -22.65 -5.01 5.56
N ASP A 242 -22.15 -4.98 4.33
CA ASP A 242 -22.08 -3.77 3.53
C ASP A 242 -23.41 -3.57 2.81
N MET A 243 -24.20 -2.60 3.27
CA MET A 243 -25.51 -2.30 2.68
C MET A 243 -25.40 -1.48 1.40
N ASP A 244 -24.27 -0.84 1.12
CA ASP A 244 -24.07 -0.06 -0.09
C ASP A 244 -23.77 -0.99 -1.28
N ASP A 245 -22.93 -2.00 -1.06
CA ASP A 245 -22.60 -3.00 -2.09
C ASP A 245 -23.64 -4.13 -2.18
N CYS A 246 -24.29 -4.47 -1.07
CA CYS A 246 -25.31 -5.52 -0.99
C CYS A 246 -26.62 -4.99 -0.39
N PRO A 247 -27.33 -4.07 -1.07
CA PRO A 247 -28.56 -3.49 -0.54
C PRO A 247 -29.66 -4.55 -0.39
N ILE A 248 -30.59 -4.30 0.52
CA ILE A 248 -31.83 -5.08 0.61
C ILE A 248 -32.56 -4.94 -0.73
N PRO A 249 -32.88 -6.04 -1.42
CA PRO A 249 -33.63 -5.98 -2.67
C PRO A 249 -34.97 -5.26 -2.46
N GLU A 250 -35.36 -4.45 -3.44
CA GLU A 250 -36.60 -3.70 -3.37
C GLU A 250 -37.80 -4.63 -3.13
N GLY A 251 -38.62 -4.32 -2.12
CA GLY A 251 -39.77 -5.14 -1.70
C GLY A 251 -39.49 -6.17 -0.60
N TYR A 252 -38.25 -6.33 -0.13
CA TYR A 252 -37.92 -7.16 1.03
C TYR A 252 -38.05 -6.38 2.36
N ASP A 253 -38.58 -7.04 3.39
CA ASP A 253 -38.66 -6.49 4.75
C ASP A 253 -37.31 -6.63 5.45
N ALA A 254 -36.69 -5.49 5.81
CA ALA A 254 -35.41 -5.44 6.51
C ALA A 254 -35.39 -6.21 7.84
N ARG A 255 -36.54 -6.50 8.44
CA ARG A 255 -36.65 -7.28 9.68
C ARG A 255 -36.55 -8.79 9.46
N GLN A 256 -36.58 -9.23 8.21
CA GLN A 256 -36.53 -10.65 7.81
C GLN A 256 -35.19 -11.04 7.17
N VAL A 257 -34.24 -10.10 7.12
CA VAL A 257 -32.86 -10.28 6.64
C VAL A 257 -31.93 -10.29 7.84
#